data_AF-A0A8B7XTL1-F1
#
_entry.id   AF-A0A8B7XTL1-F1
#
_cell.length_a   1.000
_cell.length_b   1.000
_cell.length_c   1.000
_cell.angle_alpha   90.00
_cell.angle_beta   90.00
_cell.angle_gamma   90.00
#
_symmetry.space_group_name_H-M   'P 1'
#
loop_
_entity.id
_entity.type
_entity.pdbx_description
1 polymer ?
#
loop_
_entity_poly.entity_id
_entity_poly.type
_entity_poly.pdbx_seq_one_letter_code
_entity_poly.pdbx_strand_id
1 'polypeptide(L)'
;MAQDTQSRLSLEDAKAVLQKVLEAFLTPENKTRMEEVKDAAGNDMMKMMQVVFPVATQIQMEVIQKYGFSADGEGAVKFAQLIRHYETMDSTVADLSAQLKAIFLPPLPPPVPTQSQASVASSS
;
A
#
# COMPACT_ATOMS: atom_id res chain seq x y z
N MET A 1 19.98 3.72 30.61
CA MET A 1 20.80 3.90 29.40
C MET A 1 19.84 3.80 28.22
N ALA A 2 19.40 4.94 27.68
CA ALA A 2 18.51 4.98 26.53
C ALA A 2 19.39 4.79 25.29
N GLN A 3 19.37 3.59 24.71
CA GLN A 3 19.98 3.38 23.40
C GLN A 3 19.11 4.08 22.36
N ASP A 4 19.51 5.29 22.01
CA ASP A 4 19.24 5.88 20.70
C ASP A 4 19.99 5.02 19.68
N THR A 5 19.34 3.95 19.24
CA THR A 5 19.78 3.16 18.10
C THR A 5 18.61 3.15 17.14
N GLN A 6 18.41 4.29 16.50
CA GLN A 6 17.55 4.39 15.33
C GLN A 6 18.29 3.66 14.20
N SER A 7 18.31 2.33 14.27
CA SER A 7 18.83 1.43 13.25
C SER A 7 18.03 1.71 11.99
N ARG A 8 18.57 2.56 11.12
CA ARG A 8 18.02 2.80 9.80
C ARG A 8 18.12 1.46 9.06
N LEU A 9 17.00 0.76 8.95
CA LEU A 9 16.90 -0.52 8.25
C LEU A 9 17.63 -0.41 6.91
N SER A 10 18.48 -1.38 6.62
CA SER A 10 19.23 -1.40 5.36
C SER A 10 18.27 -1.61 4.18
N LEU A 11 18.75 -1.37 2.96
CA LEU A 11 17.95 -1.62 1.76
C LEU A 11 17.51 -3.10 1.67
N GLU A 12 18.38 -4.03 2.06
CA GLU A 12 18.06 -5.47 2.10
C GLU A 12 17.01 -5.79 3.17
N ASP A 13 17.13 -5.19 4.36
CA ASP A 13 16.13 -5.35 5.40
C ASP A 13 14.78 -4.76 4.98
N ALA A 14 14.76 -3.60 4.32
CA ALA A 14 13.55 -2.98 3.81
C ALA A 14 12.83 -3.89 2.79
N LYS A 15 13.58 -4.56 1.91
CA LYS A 15 13.02 -5.58 1.00
C LYS A 15 12.41 -6.74 1.76
N ALA A 16 13.15 -7.31 2.72
CA ALA A 16 12.67 -8.43 3.53
C ALA A 16 11.40 -8.05 4.31
N VAL A 17 11.36 -6.85 4.91
CA VAL A 17 10.18 -6.36 5.63
C VAL A 17 9.00 -6.16 4.69
N LEU A 18 9.20 -5.58 3.50
CA LEU A 18 8.14 -5.45 2.49
C LEU A 18 7.55 -6.81 2.09
N GLN A 19 8.39 -7.81 1.85
CA GLN A 19 7.94 -9.17 1.55
C GLN A 19 7.12 -9.73 2.70
N LYS A 20 7.58 -9.55 3.94
CA LYS A 20 6.86 -10.01 5.15
C LYS A 20 5.52 -9.32 5.34
N VAL A 21 5.41 -8.04 5.00
CA VAL A 21 4.12 -7.32 5.00
C VAL A 21 3.19 -7.91 3.96
N LEU A 22 3.64 -8.12 2.72
CA LEU A 22 2.84 -8.73 1.66
C LEU A 22 2.41 -10.16 2.03
N GLU A 23 3.32 -10.97 2.58
CA GLU A 23 3.02 -12.31 3.09
C GLU A 23 1.95 -12.27 4.19
N ALA A 24 1.97 -11.27 5.08
CA ALA A 24 0.97 -11.13 6.13
C ALA A 24 -0.44 -10.93 5.57
N PHE A 25 -0.59 -10.14 4.50
CA PHE A 25 -1.86 -10.01 3.78
C PHE A 25 -2.32 -11.30 3.10
N LEU A 26 -1.42 -12.25 2.85
CA LEU A 26 -1.75 -13.53 2.22
C LEU A 26 -2.14 -14.63 3.21
N THR A 27 -1.96 -14.41 4.51
CA THR A 27 -2.43 -15.35 5.54
C THR A 27 -3.95 -15.53 5.45
N PRO A 28 -4.49 -16.73 5.73
CA PRO A 28 -5.93 -17.00 5.58
C PRO A 28 -6.78 -16.07 6.45
N GLU A 29 -6.34 -15.79 7.68
CA GLU A 29 -7.02 -14.85 8.58
C GLU A 29 -7.10 -13.45 7.99
N ASN A 30 -5.97 -12.89 7.53
CA ASN A 30 -5.97 -11.53 6.99
C ASN A 30 -6.64 -11.44 5.62
N LYS A 31 -6.59 -12.49 4.79
CA LYS A 31 -7.36 -12.56 3.54
C LYS A 31 -8.84 -12.44 3.82
N THR A 32 -9.39 -13.29 4.69
CA THR A 32 -10.80 -13.25 5.07
C THR A 32 -11.19 -11.88 5.62
N ARG A 33 -10.42 -11.35 6.58
CA ARG A 33 -10.67 -10.02 7.15
C ARG A 33 -10.69 -8.92 6.09
N MET A 34 -9.74 -8.94 5.15
CA MET A 34 -9.64 -7.96 4.06
C MET A 34 -10.77 -8.10 3.05
N GLU A 35 -11.20 -9.32 2.72
CA GLU A 35 -12.33 -9.59 1.83
C GLU A 35 -13.65 -9.09 2.44
N GLU A 36 -13.89 -9.36 3.73
CA GLU A 36 -15.10 -8.90 4.43
C GLU A 36 -15.22 -7.37 4.43
N VAL A 37 -14.14 -6.65 4.75
CA VAL A 37 -14.19 -5.17 4.74
C VAL A 37 -14.24 -4.58 3.33
N LYS A 38 -13.66 -5.26 2.33
CA LYS A 38 -13.77 -4.85 0.92
C LYS A 38 -15.18 -5.05 0.37
N ASP A 39 -15.81 -6.18 0.68
CA ASP A 39 -17.20 -6.45 0.31
C ASP A 39 -18.16 -5.44 0.97
N ALA A 40 -17.99 -5.19 2.27
CA ALA A 40 -18.79 -4.21 3.00
C ALA A 40 -18.62 -2.76 2.48
N ALA A 41 -17.43 -2.42 1.96
CA ALA A 41 -17.16 -1.12 1.36
C ALA A 41 -17.74 -1.01 -0.08
N GLY A 42 -17.81 -2.11 -0.82
CA GLY A 42 -18.21 -2.12 -2.23
C GLY A 42 -17.31 -1.20 -3.08
N ASN A 43 -17.92 -0.41 -3.96
CA ASN A 43 -17.19 0.59 -4.79
C ASN A 43 -17.17 1.99 -4.15
N ASP A 44 -17.52 2.10 -2.87
CA ASP A 44 -17.68 3.36 -2.16
C ASP A 44 -16.32 3.81 -1.61
N MET A 45 -15.67 4.73 -2.34
CA MET A 45 -14.29 5.12 -2.06
C MET A 45 -14.10 5.67 -0.64
N MET A 46 -15.09 6.42 -0.12
CA MET A 46 -15.05 6.90 1.26
C MET A 46 -15.12 5.74 2.26
N LYS A 47 -15.97 4.73 2.02
CA LYS A 47 -16.00 3.54 2.88
C LYS A 47 -14.71 2.76 2.80
N MET A 48 -14.13 2.58 1.61
CA MET A 48 -12.84 1.91 1.49
C MET A 48 -11.78 2.59 2.37
N MET A 49 -11.72 3.92 2.38
CA MET A 49 -10.81 4.67 3.26
C MET A 49 -11.18 4.59 4.75
N GLN A 50 -12.46 4.36 5.09
CA GLN A 50 -12.92 4.27 6.49
C GLN A 50 -12.85 2.86 7.09
N VAL A 51 -12.95 1.79 6.28
CA VAL A 51 -12.99 0.40 6.77
C VAL A 51 -11.85 -0.46 6.25
N VAL A 52 -11.49 -0.34 4.97
CA VAL A 52 -10.41 -1.16 4.37
C VAL A 52 -9.05 -0.62 4.79
N PHE A 53 -8.85 0.69 4.68
CA PHE A 53 -7.57 1.32 4.99
C PHE A 53 -7.11 1.10 6.44
N PRO A 54 -7.96 1.25 7.48
CA PRO A 54 -7.54 0.96 8.85
C PRO A 54 -7.13 -0.50 9.04
N VAL A 55 -7.89 -1.46 8.50
CA VAL A 55 -7.55 -2.89 8.63
C VAL A 55 -6.24 -3.21 7.93
N ALA A 56 -6.03 -2.70 6.72
CA ALA A 56 -4.77 -2.88 6.01
C ALA A 56 -3.59 -2.25 6.76
N THR A 57 -3.79 -1.06 7.33
CA THR A 57 -2.77 -0.38 8.13
C THR A 57 -2.44 -1.17 9.39
N GLN A 58 -3.45 -1.76 10.06
CA GLN A 58 -3.24 -2.63 11.22
C GLN A 58 -2.37 -3.83 10.87
N ILE A 59 -2.69 -4.55 9.79
CA ILE A 59 -1.89 -5.71 9.33
C ILE A 59 -0.44 -5.31 9.06
N GLN A 60 -0.22 -4.17 8.39
CA GLN A 60 1.13 -3.64 8.17
C GLN A 60 1.84 -3.33 9.49
N MET A 61 1.18 -2.63 10.42
CA MET A 61 1.72 -2.27 11.74
C MET A 61 2.12 -3.51 12.56
N GLU A 62 1.32 -4.58 12.51
CA GLU A 62 1.59 -5.83 13.22
C GLU A 62 2.89 -6.51 12.77
N VAL A 63 3.29 -6.29 11.51
CA VAL A 63 4.55 -6.78 10.95
C VAL A 63 5.69 -5.83 11.29
N ILE A 64 5.57 -4.54 10.95
CA ILE A 64 6.68 -3.58 11.04
C ILE A 64 7.11 -3.32 12.50
N GLN A 65 6.22 -3.51 13.48
CA GLN A 65 6.58 -3.40 14.89
C GLN A 65 7.68 -4.39 15.31
N LYS A 66 7.77 -5.54 14.64
CA LYS A 66 8.80 -6.56 14.88
C LYS A 66 10.19 -6.12 14.40
N TYR A 67 10.25 -5.02 13.64
CA TYR A 67 11.45 -4.45 13.04
C TYR A 67 11.78 -3.06 13.60
N GLY A 68 11.20 -2.71 14.76
CA GLY A 68 11.54 -1.49 15.50
C GLY A 68 10.72 -0.25 15.13
N PHE A 69 9.66 -0.39 14.31
CA PHE A 69 8.68 0.68 14.15
C PHE A 69 7.67 0.68 15.29
N SER A 70 7.09 1.85 15.58
CA SER A 70 5.99 1.92 16.54
C SER A 70 4.73 1.26 15.97
N ALA A 71 3.91 0.63 16.82
CA ALA A 71 2.65 -0.01 16.45
C ALA A 71 1.49 1.00 16.36
N ASP A 72 1.72 2.13 15.69
CA ASP A 72 0.79 3.23 15.54
C ASP A 72 0.97 3.92 14.17
N GLY A 73 0.10 4.90 13.89
CA GLY A 73 0.10 5.62 12.62
C GLY A 73 1.43 6.32 12.30
N GLU A 74 2.19 6.77 13.31
CA GLU A 74 3.51 7.37 13.08
C GLU A 74 4.52 6.31 12.60
N GLY A 75 4.49 5.11 13.18
CA GLY A 75 5.30 3.98 12.72
C GLY A 75 4.99 3.59 11.28
N ALA A 76 3.71 3.53 10.91
CA ALA A 76 3.28 3.27 9.54
C ALA A 76 3.77 4.34 8.55
N VAL A 77 3.69 5.63 8.93
CA VAL A 77 4.18 6.75 8.10
C VAL A 77 5.70 6.70 7.94
N LYS A 78 6.45 6.46 9.02
CA LYS A 78 7.92 6.32 8.98
C LYS A 78 8.35 5.17 8.07
N PHE A 79 7.65 4.03 8.14
CA PHE A 79 7.89 2.91 7.24
C PHE A 79 7.63 3.29 5.78
N ALA A 80 6.48 3.92 5.49
CA ALA A 80 6.17 4.36 4.13
C ALA A 80 7.20 5.35 3.55
N GLN A 81 7.70 6.28 4.38
CA GLN A 81 8.77 7.21 3.98
C GLN A 81 10.09 6.50 3.69
N LEU A 82 10.46 5.50 4.52
CA LEU A 82 11.64 4.67 4.31
C LEU A 82 11.55 3.92 2.97
N ILE A 83 10.42 3.27 2.71
CA ILE A 83 10.19 2.54 1.46
C ILE A 83 10.28 3.50 0.27
N ARG A 84 9.62 4.66 0.33
CA ARG A 84 9.68 5.67 -0.74
C ARG A 84 11.10 6.13 -1.08
N HIS A 85 11.96 6.22 -0.07
CA HIS A 85 13.37 6.54 -0.30
C HIS A 85 14.10 5.42 -1.06
N TYR A 86 13.81 4.15 -0.74
CA TYR A 86 14.44 3.00 -1.39
C TYR A 86 13.83 2.65 -2.77
N GLU A 87 12.56 2.99 -3.03
CA GLU A 87 11.91 2.83 -4.34
C GLU A 87 12.70 3.54 -5.47
N THR A 88 13.40 4.64 -5.18
CA THR A 88 14.20 5.35 -6.18
C THR A 88 15.59 4.74 -6.42
N MET A 89 16.00 3.79 -5.59
CA MET A 89 17.33 3.19 -5.61
C MET A 89 17.33 1.72 -6.04
N ASP A 90 16.24 0.99 -5.79
CA ASP A 90 16.13 -0.45 -6.08
C ASP A 90 14.77 -0.78 -6.71
N SER A 91 14.81 -1.43 -7.87
CA SER A 91 13.60 -1.78 -8.65
C SER A 91 12.76 -2.87 -8.00
N THR A 92 13.35 -3.73 -7.17
CA THR A 92 12.61 -4.75 -6.41
C THR A 92 11.82 -4.10 -5.28
N VAL A 93 12.39 -3.11 -4.58
CA VAL A 93 11.64 -2.30 -3.61
C VAL A 93 10.49 -1.57 -4.30
N ALA A 94 10.73 -0.98 -5.48
CA ALA A 94 9.68 -0.31 -6.25
C ALA A 94 8.52 -1.27 -6.62
N ASP A 95 8.83 -2.48 -7.07
CA ASP A 95 7.83 -3.49 -7.40
C ASP A 95 7.03 -3.95 -6.18
N LEU A 96 7.71 -4.32 -5.09
CA LEU A 96 7.06 -4.75 -3.84
C LEU A 96 6.20 -3.64 -3.24
N SER A 97 6.66 -2.39 -3.29
CA SER A 97 5.89 -1.23 -2.85
C SER A 97 4.67 -0.98 -3.73
N ALA A 98 4.77 -1.16 -5.05
CA ALA A 98 3.63 -1.07 -5.96
C ALA A 98 2.57 -2.14 -5.65
N GLN A 99 3.00 -3.38 -5.36
CA GLN A 99 2.11 -4.46 -4.91
C GLN A 99 1.42 -4.08 -3.59
N LEU A 100 2.17 -3.54 -2.62
CA LEU A 100 1.61 -3.11 -1.34
C LEU A 100 0.58 -1.98 -1.53
N LYS A 101 0.91 -0.97 -2.34
CA LYS A 101 0.00 0.14 -2.68
C LYS A 101 -1.30 -0.35 -3.33
N ALA A 102 -1.24 -1.38 -4.17
CA ALA A 102 -2.44 -1.95 -4.80
C ALA A 102 -3.42 -2.59 -3.79
N ILE A 103 -2.97 -2.90 -2.57
CA ILE A 103 -3.85 -3.37 -1.48
C ILE A 103 -4.65 -2.20 -0.88
N PHE A 104 -4.03 -1.02 -0.78
CA PHE A 104 -4.61 0.19 -0.19
C PHE A 104 -5.45 1.02 -1.18
N LEU A 105 -5.12 0.96 -2.46
CA LEU A 105 -5.77 1.77 -3.50
C LEU A 105 -6.97 1.01 -4.10
N PRO A 106 -8.12 1.68 -4.32
CA PRO A 106 -9.21 1.09 -5.08
C PRO A 106 -8.75 0.78 -6.52
N PRO A 107 -9.36 -0.21 -7.19
CA PRO A 107 -9.10 -0.45 -8.61
C PRO A 107 -9.43 0.83 -9.39
N LEU A 108 -8.44 1.35 -10.13
CA LEU A 108 -8.67 2.49 -11.01
C LEU A 108 -9.70 2.09 -12.08
N PRO A 109 -10.71 2.92 -12.37
CA PRO A 109 -11.58 2.67 -13.51
C PRO A 109 -10.72 2.62 -14.78
N PRO A 110 -11.07 1.77 -15.75
CA PRO A 110 -10.33 1.69 -17.01
C PRO A 110 -10.31 3.07 -17.69
N PRO A 111 -9.22 3.44 -18.39
CA PRO A 111 -9.16 4.71 -19.10
C PRO A 111 -10.30 4.75 -20.12
N VAL A 112 -11.17 5.77 -20.01
CA VAL A 112 -12.20 6.00 -21.03
C VAL A 112 -11.49 6.37 -22.33
N PRO A 113 -11.72 5.66 -23.45
CA PRO A 113 -11.16 6.08 -24.73
C PRO A 113 -11.75 7.44 -25.07
N THR A 114 -10.91 8.48 -25.16
CA THR A 114 -11.30 9.78 -25.71
C THR A 114 -11.78 9.54 -27.13
N GLN A 115 -13.10 9.58 -27.33
CA GLN A 115 -13.69 9.58 -28.65
C GLN A 115 -13.29 10.90 -29.30
N SER A 116 -12.18 10.88 -30.07
CA SER A 116 -11.78 11.98 -30.93
C SER A 116 -12.96 12.34 -31.81
N GLN A 117 -13.61 13.46 -31.47
CA GLN A 117 -14.69 14.06 -32.23
C GLN A 117 -14.12 14.49 -33.58
N ALA A 118 -14.26 13.62 -34.58
CA ALA A 118 -14.08 13.97 -35.97
C ALA A 118 -15.24 14.90 -36.34
N SER A 119 -15.03 16.20 -36.13
CA SER A 119 -15.96 17.23 -36.56
C SER A 119 -16.09 17.19 -38.07
N VAL A 120 -17.33 16.95 -38.49
CA VAL A 120 -17.85 17.08 -39.84
C VAL A 120 -17.48 18.46 -40.41
N ALA A 121 -16.65 18.48 -41.45
CA ALA A 121 -16.49 19.65 -42.32
C ALA A 121 -17.48 19.48 -43.48
N SER A 122 -18.70 19.99 -43.27
CA SER A 122 -19.59 20.34 -44.37
C SER A 122 -19.06 21.61 -45.02
N SER A 123 -18.66 21.52 -46.28
CA SER A 123 -18.36 22.68 -47.11
C SER A 123 -19.02 22.48 -48.47
N SER A 124 -20.05 23.29 -48.69
CA SER A 124 -20.59 23.90 -49.92
C SER A 124 -20.44 23.19 -51.27
#